data_AF-A0A3A0C5H8-F1
#
_entry.id   AF-A0A3A0C5H8-F1
#
_cell.length_a   1.000
_cell.length_b   1.000
_cell.length_c   1.000
_cell.angle_alpha   90.00
_cell.angle_beta   90.00
_cell.angle_gamma   90.00
#
_symmetry.space_group_name_H-M   'P 1'
#
loop_
_entity.id
_entity.type
_entity.pdbx_description
1 polymer ?
#
loop_
_entity_poly.entity_id
_entity_poly.type
_entity_poly.pdbx_seq_one_letter_code
_entity_poly.pdbx_strand_id
1 'polypeptide(L)'
;MKIRKKAPKPALTKPPLYLIGYRGTAPPIEELKAWYDLHYGGPLLGQEGSGSPTLVVRHGPWQAHIATKLPEANAAEWHRLLAWGHQALGTVAPTAVGPGIIVDTILLTARLARGLTLLTQGTAFDLTCHDYLNPSDWQDRPLNMFMIQDHVSIRHQETEDGAADWFYTLGLTKFGLDELELIQPRGLPERETIELLLSAVDEVQRGGHNPKVGQNLDLPDLAQTVRIVKHRTAAPTGQMRAFRQIADVSIEG
;
A
#
# COMPACT_ATOMS: atom_id res chain seq x y z
N MET A 1 6.11 38.96 -29.11
CA MET A 1 6.52 37.53 -29.12
C MET A 1 5.93 36.83 -27.91
N LYS A 2 4.99 35.89 -28.09
CA LYS A 2 4.41 35.10 -26.99
C LYS A 2 5.29 33.89 -26.72
N ILE A 3 5.89 33.82 -25.54
CA ILE A 3 6.69 32.67 -25.10
C ILE A 3 5.73 31.49 -24.90
N ARG A 4 5.83 30.47 -25.76
CA ARG A 4 5.14 29.19 -25.57
C ARG A 4 5.69 28.53 -24.31
N LYS A 5 4.89 28.46 -23.24
CA LYS A 5 5.19 27.62 -22.07
C LYS A 5 5.33 26.17 -22.58
N LYS A 6 6.50 25.57 -22.36
CA LYS A 6 6.68 24.12 -22.53
C LYS A 6 5.62 23.41 -21.70
N ALA A 7 4.92 22.46 -22.32
CA ALA A 7 4.03 21.57 -21.59
C ALA A 7 4.82 20.92 -20.44
N PRO A 8 4.22 20.83 -19.23
CA PRO A 8 4.90 20.15 -18.13
C PRO A 8 5.25 18.74 -18.58
N LYS A 9 6.48 18.30 -18.31
CA LYS A 9 6.85 16.88 -18.44
C LYS A 9 5.76 16.08 -17.70
N PRO A 10 5.21 15.00 -18.30
CA PRO A 10 4.28 14.15 -17.58
C PRO A 10 4.96 13.78 -16.26
N ALA A 11 4.25 14.02 -15.15
CA ALA A 11 4.72 13.59 -13.85
C ALA A 11 5.14 12.12 -13.98
N LEU A 12 6.27 11.75 -13.35
CA LEU A 12 6.60 10.33 -13.17
C LEU A 12 5.30 9.69 -12.68
N THR A 13 4.72 8.81 -13.51
CA THR A 13 3.54 8.04 -13.15
C THR A 13 3.81 7.49 -11.76
N LYS A 14 2.90 7.74 -10.80
CA LYS A 14 3.04 7.23 -9.43
C LYS A 14 3.53 5.78 -9.52
N PRO A 15 4.53 5.38 -8.70
CA PRO A 15 5.02 4.01 -8.74
C PRO A 15 3.85 3.04 -8.59
N PRO A 16 3.93 1.85 -9.22
CA PRO A 16 2.90 0.84 -9.07
C PRO A 16 2.72 0.51 -7.60
N LEU A 17 1.53 0.06 -7.24
CA LEU A 17 1.27 -0.37 -5.86
C LEU A 17 1.89 -1.74 -5.62
N TYR A 18 1.77 -2.63 -6.60
CA TYR A 18 2.32 -3.98 -6.57
C TYR A 18 3.21 -4.26 -7.79
N LEU A 19 4.34 -4.89 -7.54
CA LEU A 19 5.09 -5.65 -8.55
C LEU A 19 4.69 -7.12 -8.44
N ILE A 20 4.48 -7.79 -9.57
CA ILE A 20 4.14 -9.21 -9.60
C ILE A 20 5.27 -9.95 -10.30
N GLY A 21 5.96 -10.85 -9.59
CA GLY A 21 6.85 -11.83 -10.16
C GLY A 21 6.07 -13.07 -10.55
N TYR A 22 5.91 -13.32 -11.85
CA TYR A 22 5.21 -14.49 -12.35
C TYR A 22 6.11 -15.72 -12.34
N ARG A 23 5.56 -16.86 -11.91
CA ARG A 23 6.15 -18.16 -12.19
C ARG A 23 5.60 -18.66 -13.53
N GLY A 24 6.37 -18.40 -14.59
CA GLY A 24 5.96 -18.66 -15.97
C GLY A 24 5.46 -17.40 -16.67
N THR A 25 4.48 -17.54 -17.57
CA THR A 25 3.90 -16.43 -18.33
C THR A 25 2.80 -15.72 -17.53
N ALA A 26 2.65 -14.41 -17.73
CA ALA A 26 1.50 -13.69 -17.20
C ALA A 26 0.18 -14.30 -17.73
N PRO A 27 -0.89 -14.37 -16.91
CA PRO A 27 -2.13 -14.97 -17.33
C PRO A 27 -2.83 -14.06 -18.36
N PRO A 28 -3.57 -14.62 -19.34
CA PRO A 28 -4.43 -13.84 -20.21
C PRO A 28 -5.43 -13.01 -19.39
N ILE A 29 -5.79 -11.83 -19.88
CA ILE A 29 -6.73 -10.95 -19.16
C ILE A 29 -8.10 -11.62 -18.94
N GLU A 30 -8.55 -12.47 -19.87
CA GLU A 30 -9.82 -13.20 -19.74
C GLU A 30 -9.79 -14.22 -18.60
N GLU A 31 -8.64 -14.83 -18.32
CA GLU A 31 -8.47 -15.73 -17.18
C GLU A 31 -8.54 -14.95 -15.86
N LEU A 32 -7.87 -13.80 -15.79
CA LEU A 32 -7.96 -12.91 -14.63
C LEU A 32 -9.39 -12.40 -14.40
N LYS A 33 -10.12 -12.04 -15.46
CA LYS A 33 -11.52 -11.61 -15.38
C LYS A 33 -12.42 -12.73 -14.87
N ALA A 34 -12.32 -13.92 -15.45
CA ALA A 34 -13.09 -15.08 -15.02
C ALA A 34 -12.82 -15.42 -13.55
N TRP A 35 -11.55 -15.41 -13.14
CA TRP A 35 -11.16 -15.61 -11.75
C TRP A 35 -11.74 -14.53 -10.83
N TYR A 36 -11.62 -13.26 -11.22
CA TYR A 36 -12.11 -12.13 -10.42
C TYR A 36 -13.62 -12.20 -10.26
N ASP A 37 -14.35 -12.42 -11.35
CA ASP A 37 -15.82 -12.46 -11.35
C ASP A 37 -16.37 -13.59 -10.48
N LEU A 38 -15.68 -14.74 -10.50
CA LEU A 38 -16.01 -15.89 -9.65
C LEU A 38 -15.82 -15.58 -8.16
N HIS A 39 -14.76 -14.86 -7.79
CA HIS A 39 -14.41 -14.63 -6.37
C HIS A 39 -15.06 -13.37 -5.77
N TYR A 40 -15.32 -12.34 -6.59
CA TYR A 40 -15.75 -11.03 -6.10
C TYR A 40 -17.06 -10.53 -6.69
N GLY A 41 -17.74 -11.33 -7.51
CA GLY A 41 -19.07 -11.02 -8.03
C GLY A 41 -19.05 -9.92 -9.08
N GLY A 42 -18.47 -10.22 -10.25
CA GLY A 42 -18.21 -9.31 -11.37
C GLY A 42 -19.37 -8.43 -11.89
N PRO A 43 -19.17 -7.71 -13.02
CA PRO A 43 -18.12 -7.94 -14.00
C PRO A 43 -16.85 -7.11 -13.77
N LEU A 44 -15.69 -7.73 -14.00
CA LEU A 44 -14.42 -7.06 -14.24
C LEU A 44 -14.32 -6.74 -15.74
N LEU A 45 -14.31 -5.45 -16.06
CA LEU A 45 -14.18 -4.97 -17.44
C LEU A 45 -12.72 -4.63 -17.72
N GLY A 46 -12.18 -5.15 -18.82
CA GLY A 46 -10.83 -4.84 -19.29
C GLY A 46 -10.89 -4.05 -20.59
N GLN A 47 -10.10 -2.99 -20.69
CA GLN A 47 -9.86 -2.26 -21.93
C GLN A 47 -8.36 -2.10 -22.14
N GLU A 48 -7.86 -2.46 -23.33
CA GLU A 48 -6.49 -2.12 -23.70
C GLU A 48 -6.33 -0.61 -23.78
N GLY A 49 -5.32 -0.08 -23.07
CA GLY A 49 -4.97 1.33 -23.21
C GLY A 49 -4.52 1.59 -24.65
N SER A 50 -5.10 2.59 -25.31
CA SER A 50 -4.77 2.94 -26.69
C SER A 50 -3.24 3.18 -26.83
N GLY A 51 -2.53 2.23 -27.45
CA GLY A 51 -1.09 2.32 -27.72
C GLY A 51 -0.15 2.03 -26.54
N SER A 52 -0.63 1.43 -25.44
CA SER A 52 0.21 1.06 -24.29
C SER A 52 0.09 -0.44 -23.96
N PRO A 53 1.17 -1.14 -23.57
CA PRO A 53 1.12 -2.52 -23.04
C PRO A 53 0.46 -2.61 -21.65
N THR A 54 -0.23 -1.55 -21.22
CA THR A 54 -0.96 -1.45 -19.97
C THR A 54 -2.45 -1.60 -20.22
N LEU A 55 -3.04 -2.59 -19.56
CA LEU A 55 -4.47 -2.83 -19.50
C LEU A 55 -5.10 -1.92 -18.45
N VAL A 56 -6.25 -1.35 -18.78
CA VAL A 56 -7.10 -0.67 -17.82
C VAL A 56 -8.21 -1.63 -17.41
N VAL A 57 -8.30 -1.93 -16.13
CA VAL A 57 -9.34 -2.81 -15.57
C VAL A 57 -10.25 -2.03 -14.64
N ARG A 58 -11.55 -2.35 -14.68
CA ARG A 58 -12.60 -1.62 -13.97
C ARG A 58 -13.60 -2.58 -13.36
N HIS A 59 -14.01 -2.28 -12.13
CA HIS A 59 -15.19 -2.88 -11.50
C HIS A 59 -16.03 -1.73 -10.94
N GLY A 60 -17.23 -1.54 -11.50
CA GLY A 60 -18.05 -0.37 -11.18
C GLY A 60 -17.30 0.96 -11.39
N PRO A 61 -17.24 1.85 -10.37
CA PRO A 61 -16.54 3.13 -10.47
C PRO A 61 -15.02 3.03 -10.25
N TRP A 62 -14.52 1.89 -9.79
CA TRP A 62 -13.13 1.70 -9.40
C TRP A 62 -12.29 1.21 -10.58
N GLN A 63 -11.06 1.71 -10.68
CA GLN A 63 -10.17 1.44 -11.80
C GLN A 63 -8.73 1.21 -11.36
N ALA A 64 -8.07 0.28 -12.03
CA ALA A 64 -6.65 0.02 -11.89
C ALA A 64 -5.99 -0.20 -13.26
N HIS A 65 -4.67 -0.10 -13.27
CA HIS A 65 -3.81 -0.35 -14.42
C HIS A 65 -2.98 -1.61 -14.17
N ILE A 66 -2.92 -2.49 -15.16
CA ILE A 66 -2.10 -3.70 -15.14
C ILE A 66 -1.12 -3.65 -16.29
N ALA A 67 0.18 -3.73 -16.01
CA ALA A 67 1.17 -4.10 -17.02
C ALA A 67 1.52 -5.57 -16.79
N THR A 68 1.18 -6.45 -17.74
CA THR A 68 1.47 -7.88 -17.64
C THR A 68 2.94 -8.20 -17.91
N LYS A 69 3.67 -7.26 -18.52
CA LYS A 69 5.11 -7.35 -18.71
C LYS A 69 5.75 -5.97 -18.60
N LEU A 70 6.79 -5.85 -17.77
CA LEU A 70 7.63 -4.67 -17.71
C LEU A 70 8.62 -4.62 -18.89
N PRO A 71 9.01 -3.41 -19.33
CA PRO A 71 10.15 -3.24 -20.22
C PRO A 71 11.41 -3.90 -19.61
N GLU A 72 12.24 -4.54 -20.44
CA GLU A 72 13.37 -5.36 -19.97
C GLU A 72 14.35 -4.60 -19.06
N ALA A 73 14.65 -3.34 -19.38
CA ALA A 73 15.51 -2.50 -18.55
C ALA A 73 14.95 -2.30 -17.14
N ASN A 74 13.64 -2.04 -17.02
CA ASN A 74 12.96 -1.88 -15.75
C ASN A 74 12.88 -3.21 -15.00
N ALA A 75 12.60 -4.31 -15.70
CA ALA A 75 12.55 -5.63 -15.10
C ALA A 75 13.90 -6.03 -14.50
N ALA A 76 15.00 -5.80 -15.22
CA ALA A 76 16.36 -6.10 -14.77
C ALA A 76 16.74 -5.34 -13.49
N GLU A 77 16.31 -4.07 -13.38
CA GLU A 77 16.51 -3.29 -12.16
C GLU A 77 15.80 -3.92 -10.96
N TRP A 78 14.52 -4.30 -11.11
CA TRP A 78 13.76 -4.94 -10.05
C TRP A 78 14.27 -6.34 -9.70
N HIS A 79 14.70 -7.14 -10.67
CA HIS A 79 15.35 -8.43 -10.40
C HIS A 79 16.59 -8.27 -9.52
N ARG A 80 17.41 -7.25 -9.81
CA ARG A 80 18.60 -6.94 -9.01
C ARG A 80 18.22 -6.44 -7.60
N LEU A 81 17.25 -5.54 -7.49
CA LEU A 81 16.84 -4.96 -6.21
C LEU A 81 16.17 -5.98 -5.27
N LEU A 82 15.34 -6.87 -5.81
CA LEU A 82 14.55 -7.83 -5.04
C LEU A 82 15.21 -9.22 -4.99
N ALA A 83 16.35 -9.41 -5.66
CA ALA A 83 16.99 -10.72 -5.86
C ALA A 83 16.01 -11.81 -6.37
N TRP A 84 15.05 -11.41 -7.21
CA TRP A 84 13.97 -12.27 -7.68
C TRP A 84 14.39 -13.17 -8.83
N GLY A 85 14.13 -14.48 -8.69
CA GLY A 85 14.34 -15.48 -9.75
C GLY A 85 13.16 -15.66 -10.73
N HIS A 86 12.12 -14.82 -10.63
CA HIS A 86 10.98 -14.87 -11.55
C HIS A 86 11.41 -14.51 -12.99
N GLN A 87 10.75 -15.06 -14.01
CA GLN A 87 11.16 -14.82 -15.40
C GLN A 87 10.52 -13.56 -16.01
N ALA A 88 9.34 -13.20 -15.54
CA ALA A 88 8.59 -12.06 -16.02
C ALA A 88 8.02 -11.27 -14.85
N LEU A 89 8.07 -9.95 -14.97
CA LEU A 89 7.52 -9.03 -13.98
C LEU A 89 6.36 -8.25 -14.59
N GLY A 90 5.28 -8.15 -13.83
CA GLY A 90 4.16 -7.26 -14.09
C GLY A 90 3.99 -6.23 -12.98
N THR A 91 3.05 -5.32 -13.18
CA THR A 91 2.67 -4.32 -12.17
C THR A 91 1.18 -4.15 -12.10
N VAL A 92 0.71 -3.76 -10.93
CA VAL A 92 -0.66 -3.29 -10.69
C VAL A 92 -0.60 -1.93 -10.00
N ALA A 93 -1.30 -0.96 -10.55
CA ALA A 93 -1.35 0.40 -10.02
C ALA A 93 -2.80 0.91 -9.94
N PRO A 94 -3.21 1.54 -8.82
CA PRO A 94 -4.52 2.16 -8.74
C PRO A 94 -4.59 3.37 -9.68
N THR A 95 -5.73 3.60 -10.31
CA THR A 95 -5.98 4.89 -10.96
C THR A 95 -6.08 5.98 -9.87
N ALA A 96 -5.53 7.16 -10.13
CA ALA A 96 -5.61 8.27 -9.19
C ALA A 96 -7.08 8.68 -8.98
N VAL A 97 -7.54 8.62 -7.74
CA VAL A 97 -8.91 8.95 -7.35
C VAL A 97 -8.93 9.89 -6.15
N GLY A 98 -10.07 10.58 -5.96
CA GLY A 98 -10.30 11.40 -4.77
C GLY A 98 -10.61 10.55 -3.53
N PRO A 99 -10.65 11.17 -2.33
CA PRO A 99 -10.79 10.45 -1.06
C PRO A 99 -12.02 9.53 -0.96
N GLY A 100 -13.14 9.88 -1.61
CA GLY A 100 -14.40 9.15 -1.47
C GLY A 100 -14.43 7.73 -2.05
N ILE A 101 -13.48 7.36 -2.93
CA ILE A 101 -13.42 6.02 -3.54
C ILE A 101 -12.03 5.38 -3.45
N ILE A 102 -11.11 5.97 -2.67
CA ILE A 102 -9.72 5.51 -2.59
C ILE A 102 -9.63 4.11 -1.97
N VAL A 103 -10.40 3.85 -0.92
CA VAL A 103 -10.43 2.57 -0.20
C VAL A 103 -10.78 1.43 -1.15
N ASP A 104 -11.90 1.55 -1.86
CA ASP A 104 -12.35 0.52 -2.80
C ASP A 104 -11.40 0.38 -4.00
N THR A 105 -10.78 1.48 -4.43
CA THR A 105 -9.80 1.45 -5.53
C THR A 105 -8.53 0.70 -5.12
N ILE A 106 -8.06 0.90 -3.88
CA ILE A 106 -6.94 0.13 -3.32
C ILE A 106 -7.33 -1.33 -3.11
N LEU A 107 -8.56 -1.59 -2.64
CA LEU A 107 -9.08 -2.95 -2.50
C LEU A 107 -9.12 -3.68 -3.86
N LEU A 108 -9.72 -3.07 -4.89
CA LEU A 108 -9.69 -3.59 -6.26
C LEU A 108 -8.26 -3.90 -6.70
N THR A 109 -7.33 -2.95 -6.51
CA THR A 109 -5.93 -3.09 -6.91
C THR A 109 -5.25 -4.26 -6.21
N ALA A 110 -5.47 -4.44 -4.90
CA ALA A 110 -4.95 -5.57 -4.14
C ALA A 110 -5.56 -6.90 -4.58
N ARG A 111 -6.86 -6.95 -4.89
CA ARG A 111 -7.54 -8.15 -5.40
C ARG A 111 -7.04 -8.56 -6.80
N LEU A 112 -6.70 -7.60 -7.65
CA LEU A 112 -6.07 -7.87 -8.94
C LEU A 112 -4.64 -8.40 -8.77
N ALA A 113 -3.84 -7.81 -7.88
CA ALA A 113 -2.52 -8.31 -7.54
C ALA A 113 -2.59 -9.75 -7.01
N ARG A 114 -3.53 -10.04 -6.09
CA ARG A 114 -3.82 -11.39 -5.61
C ARG A 114 -4.14 -12.36 -6.76
N GLY A 115 -5.05 -11.99 -7.66
CA GLY A 115 -5.43 -12.84 -8.79
C GLY A 115 -4.25 -13.21 -9.67
N LEU A 116 -3.45 -12.21 -10.03
CA LEU A 116 -2.21 -12.40 -10.78
C LEU A 116 -1.23 -13.32 -10.05
N THR A 117 -1.04 -13.13 -8.74
CA THR A 117 -0.18 -13.98 -7.92
C THR A 117 -0.66 -15.43 -7.87
N LEU A 118 -1.96 -15.65 -7.66
CA LEU A 118 -2.54 -16.99 -7.53
C LEU A 118 -2.55 -17.77 -8.84
N LEU A 119 -2.98 -17.12 -9.93
CA LEU A 119 -3.08 -17.75 -11.25
C LEU A 119 -1.72 -18.22 -11.76
N THR A 120 -0.65 -17.50 -11.42
CA THR A 120 0.70 -17.90 -11.82
C THR A 120 1.48 -18.63 -10.74
N GLN A 121 0.96 -18.82 -9.52
CA GLN A 121 1.79 -19.26 -8.38
C GLN A 121 3.06 -18.42 -8.21
N GLY A 122 2.92 -17.10 -8.40
CA GLY A 122 4.00 -16.12 -8.37
C GLY A 122 4.21 -15.51 -6.98
N THR A 123 4.84 -14.33 -6.93
CA THR A 123 4.98 -13.53 -5.71
C THR A 123 4.64 -12.08 -6.03
N ALA A 124 3.83 -11.43 -5.21
CA ALA A 124 3.68 -9.98 -5.27
C ALA A 124 4.66 -9.30 -4.30
N PHE A 125 5.10 -8.10 -4.65
CA PHE A 125 5.81 -7.19 -3.76
C PHE A 125 5.01 -5.91 -3.64
N ASP A 126 4.59 -5.59 -2.41
CA ASP A 126 3.90 -4.35 -2.09
C ASP A 126 4.94 -3.24 -1.91
N LEU A 127 5.00 -2.29 -2.85
CA LEU A 127 6.03 -1.25 -2.84
C LEU A 127 5.87 -0.30 -1.65
N THR A 128 4.64 -0.17 -1.13
CA THR A 128 4.37 0.79 -0.06
C THR A 128 4.65 0.19 1.29
N CYS A 129 4.19 -1.05 1.53
CA CYS A 129 4.48 -1.80 2.75
C CYS A 129 5.92 -2.34 2.78
N HIS A 130 6.55 -2.48 1.62
CA HIS A 130 7.86 -3.11 1.45
C HIS A 130 7.85 -4.61 1.81
N ASP A 131 6.74 -5.30 1.50
CA ASP A 131 6.49 -6.69 1.88
C ASP A 131 6.27 -7.60 0.67
N TYR A 132 6.68 -8.85 0.83
CA TYR A 132 6.40 -9.93 -0.12
C TYR A 132 5.09 -10.63 0.23
N LEU A 133 4.29 -10.93 -0.79
CA LEU A 133 3.00 -11.60 -0.67
C LEU A 133 2.95 -12.78 -1.64
N ASN A 134 3.17 -13.99 -1.12
CA ASN A 134 3.00 -15.25 -1.82
C ASN A 134 1.51 -15.67 -1.81
N PRO A 135 1.12 -16.71 -2.58
CA PRO A 135 -0.26 -17.21 -2.59
C PRO A 135 -0.88 -17.43 -1.20
N SER A 136 -0.09 -17.93 -0.25
CA SER A 136 -0.52 -18.20 1.14
C SER A 136 -0.74 -16.96 1.99
N ASP A 137 -0.10 -15.84 1.63
CA ASP A 137 -0.02 -14.65 2.48
C ASP A 137 -1.24 -13.74 2.25
N TRP A 138 -1.97 -13.96 1.15
CA TRP A 138 -3.15 -13.19 0.80
C TRP A 138 -4.38 -13.59 1.62
N GLN A 139 -4.93 -12.63 2.35
CA GLN A 139 -6.24 -12.79 2.99
C GLN A 139 -7.37 -12.63 1.97
N ASP A 140 -8.25 -13.64 1.87
CA ASP A 140 -9.40 -13.58 0.99
C ASP A 140 -10.61 -12.93 1.67
N ARG A 141 -11.02 -11.75 1.19
CA ARG A 141 -12.18 -11.03 1.70
C ARG A 141 -13.09 -10.64 0.54
N PRO A 142 -14.42 -10.61 0.77
CA PRO A 142 -15.37 -10.05 -0.19
C PRO A 142 -15.04 -8.60 -0.57
N LEU A 143 -15.53 -8.15 -1.73
CA LEU A 143 -15.23 -6.81 -2.26
C LEU A 143 -15.82 -5.67 -1.43
N ASN A 144 -16.87 -5.93 -0.64
CA ASN A 144 -17.46 -4.97 0.27
C ASN A 144 -16.82 -4.98 1.68
N MET A 145 -15.84 -5.85 1.93
CA MET A 145 -15.15 -5.94 3.21
C MET A 145 -13.73 -5.39 3.06
N PHE A 146 -13.53 -4.20 3.58
CA PHE A 146 -12.22 -3.56 3.67
C PHE A 146 -11.70 -3.63 5.09
N MET A 147 -10.45 -4.10 5.25
CA MET A 147 -9.71 -4.05 6.50
C MET A 147 -8.37 -3.37 6.23
N ILE A 148 -8.16 -2.19 6.81
CA ILE A 148 -6.93 -1.42 6.59
C ILE A 148 -5.67 -2.18 7.02
N GLN A 149 -5.79 -3.06 8.03
CA GLN A 149 -4.73 -3.91 8.55
C GLN A 149 -4.19 -4.91 7.50
N ASP A 150 -4.97 -5.27 6.48
CA ASP A 150 -4.50 -6.08 5.36
C ASP A 150 -3.61 -5.28 4.37
N HIS A 151 -3.58 -3.96 4.52
CA HIS A 151 -2.92 -3.03 3.60
C HIS A 151 -1.84 -2.18 4.26
N VAL A 152 -1.58 -2.39 5.56
CA VAL A 152 -0.57 -1.67 6.34
C VAL A 152 0.27 -2.69 7.09
N SER A 153 1.59 -2.51 7.09
CA SER A 153 2.50 -3.27 7.94
C SER A 153 3.10 -2.39 9.02
N ILE A 154 3.41 -2.99 10.17
CA ILE A 154 4.15 -2.34 11.25
C ILE A 154 5.58 -2.86 11.20
N ARG A 155 6.53 -1.94 11.22
CA ARG A 155 7.96 -2.19 11.26
C ARG A 155 8.51 -1.80 12.61
N HIS A 156 9.58 -2.48 13.00
CA HIS A 156 10.35 -2.21 14.19
C HIS A 156 11.82 -2.08 13.80
N GLN A 157 12.44 -0.99 14.24
CA GLN A 157 13.86 -0.72 14.10
C GLN A 157 14.40 -0.07 15.39
N GLU A 158 15.68 -0.22 15.67
CA GLU A 158 16.34 0.57 16.70
C GLU A 158 16.56 2.00 16.20
N THR A 159 16.47 3.00 17.09
CA THR A 159 16.87 4.37 16.75
C THR A 159 18.37 4.45 16.49
N GLU A 160 18.83 5.48 15.76
CA GLU A 160 20.25 5.63 15.39
C GLU A 160 21.19 5.71 16.60
N ASP A 161 20.71 6.23 17.73
CA ASP A 161 21.45 6.31 19.00
C ASP A 161 21.34 5.02 19.84
N GLY A 162 20.57 4.03 19.40
CA GLY A 162 20.33 2.76 20.09
C GLY A 162 19.56 2.87 21.41
N ALA A 163 19.05 4.07 21.74
CA ALA A 163 18.42 4.34 23.03
C ALA A 163 16.95 3.88 23.10
N ALA A 164 16.30 3.78 21.95
CA ALA A 164 14.86 3.52 21.85
C ALA A 164 14.54 2.55 20.71
N ASP A 165 13.36 1.96 20.80
CA ASP A 165 12.74 1.23 19.72
C ASP A 165 11.80 2.16 18.95
N TRP A 166 11.90 2.12 17.62
CA TRP A 166 11.06 2.84 16.69
C TRP A 166 10.12 1.87 15.98
N PHE A 167 8.83 2.03 16.27
CA PHE A 167 7.75 1.33 15.59
C PHE A 167 7.06 2.28 14.63
N TYR A 168 6.81 1.83 13.41
CA TYR A 168 6.15 2.68 12.42
C TYR A 168 5.35 1.89 11.40
N THR A 169 4.33 2.54 10.85
CA THR A 169 3.50 1.96 9.80
C THR A 169 4.11 2.16 8.43
N LEU A 170 3.81 1.24 7.53
CA LEU A 170 3.98 1.41 6.09
C LEU A 170 2.71 0.97 5.37
N GLY A 171 2.08 1.87 4.63
CA GLY A 171 0.89 1.56 3.83
C GLY A 171 -0.19 2.61 3.88
N LEU A 172 -0.20 3.50 4.89
CA LEU A 172 -1.21 4.56 5.01
C LEU A 172 -1.16 5.53 3.81
N THR A 173 0.03 5.72 3.25
CA THR A 173 0.25 6.52 2.05
C THR A 173 -0.51 6.04 0.81
N LYS A 174 -0.96 4.77 0.76
CA LYS A 174 -1.86 4.25 -0.29
C LYS A 174 -3.20 5.00 -0.32
N PHE A 175 -3.63 5.48 0.84
CA PHE A 175 -4.92 6.15 1.08
C PHE A 175 -4.77 7.68 1.13
N GLY A 176 -3.57 8.20 0.88
CA GLY A 176 -3.28 9.63 1.00
C GLY A 176 -3.08 10.10 2.45
N LEU A 177 -2.82 9.16 3.37
CA LEU A 177 -2.58 9.43 4.79
C LEU A 177 -1.08 9.39 5.09
N ASP A 178 -0.67 10.14 6.11
CA ASP A 178 0.67 10.11 6.69
C ASP A 178 0.84 8.80 7.47
N GLU A 179 2.04 8.24 7.50
CA GLU A 179 2.33 7.05 8.30
C GLU A 179 2.26 7.38 9.80
N LEU A 180 1.98 6.41 10.65
CA LEU A 180 2.02 6.55 12.11
C LEU A 180 3.32 5.98 12.66
N GLU A 181 3.77 6.55 13.77
CA GLU A 181 4.94 6.03 14.48
C GLU A 181 4.80 6.16 16.00
N LEU A 182 5.52 5.28 16.69
CA LEU A 182 5.71 5.31 18.12
C LEU A 182 7.20 5.10 18.41
N ILE A 183 7.75 5.90 19.31
CA ILE A 183 9.13 5.77 19.78
C ILE A 183 9.04 5.51 21.28
N GLN A 184 9.64 4.42 21.75
CA GLN A 184 9.60 4.04 23.15
C GLN A 184 10.96 3.55 23.67
N PRO A 185 11.22 3.65 24.98
CA PRO A 185 12.39 3.03 25.58
C PRO A 185 12.44 1.53 25.31
N ARG A 186 13.66 1.00 25.18
CA ARG A 186 13.87 -0.43 24.96
C ARG A 186 13.40 -1.28 26.13
N GLY A 187 12.97 -2.50 25.83
CA GLY A 187 12.55 -3.50 26.80
C GLY A 187 11.07 -3.44 27.18
N LEU A 188 10.30 -2.55 26.54
CA LEU A 188 8.84 -2.56 26.61
C LEU A 188 8.25 -3.63 25.67
N PRO A 189 7.06 -4.18 26.00
CA PRO A 189 6.44 -5.23 25.18
C PRO A 189 6.10 -4.74 23.76
N GLU A 190 6.66 -5.38 22.73
CA GLU A 190 6.40 -5.02 21.33
C GLU A 190 4.93 -5.22 20.94
N ARG A 191 4.29 -6.26 21.49
CA ARG A 191 2.92 -6.64 21.14
C ARG A 191 1.92 -5.53 21.44
N GLU A 192 2.02 -4.90 22.60
CA GLU A 192 1.12 -3.82 23.02
C GLU A 192 1.29 -2.60 22.10
N THR A 193 2.52 -2.29 21.71
CA THR A 193 2.83 -1.21 20.76
C THR A 193 2.25 -1.49 19.37
N ILE A 194 2.35 -2.74 18.91
CA ILE A 194 1.77 -3.16 17.62
C ILE A 194 0.25 -3.04 17.66
N GLU A 195 -0.39 -3.55 18.72
CA GLU A 195 -1.85 -3.46 18.91
C GLU A 195 -2.32 -1.99 18.96
N LEU A 196 -1.57 -1.11 19.65
CA LEU A 196 -1.83 0.32 19.70
C LEU A 196 -1.75 0.98 18.32
N LEU A 197 -0.69 0.70 17.55
CA LEU A 197 -0.51 1.26 16.21
C LEU A 197 -1.60 0.77 15.25
N LEU A 198 -2.00 -0.50 15.33
CA LEU A 198 -3.11 -1.03 14.51
C LEU A 198 -4.43 -0.32 14.83
N SER A 199 -4.75 -0.15 16.12
CA SER A 199 -5.97 0.57 16.51
C SER A 199 -5.93 2.04 16.07
N ALA A 200 -4.77 2.70 16.16
CA ALA A 200 -4.61 4.07 15.68
C ALA A 200 -4.72 4.17 14.14
N VAL A 201 -4.23 3.16 13.40
CA VAL A 201 -4.40 3.05 11.95
C VAL A 201 -5.88 2.98 11.59
N ASP A 202 -6.67 2.16 12.30
CA ASP A 202 -8.12 2.06 12.10
C ASP A 202 -8.82 3.41 12.35
N GLU A 203 -8.44 4.12 13.43
CA GLU A 203 -9.00 5.44 13.73
C GLU A 203 -8.68 6.48 12.65
N VAL A 204 -7.41 6.58 12.23
CA VAL A 204 -6.98 7.54 11.21
C VAL A 204 -7.62 7.22 9.85
N GLN A 205 -7.74 5.94 9.51
CA GLN A 205 -8.44 5.52 8.30
C GLN A 205 -9.92 5.92 8.34
N ARG A 206 -10.60 5.72 9.48
CA ARG A 206 -12.01 6.09 9.65
C ARG A 206 -12.24 7.60 9.55
N GLY A 207 -11.31 8.39 10.11
CA GLY A 207 -11.33 9.85 9.99
C GLY A 207 -11.07 10.35 8.56
N GLY A 208 -10.31 9.59 7.76
CA GLY A 208 -10.05 9.88 6.35
C GLY A 208 -9.19 11.12 6.10
N HIS A 209 -8.56 11.66 7.15
CA HIS A 209 -7.67 12.83 7.06
C HIS A 209 -6.49 12.71 8.02
N ASN A 210 -5.39 13.39 7.69
CA ASN A 210 -4.21 13.41 8.56
C ASN A 210 -4.50 14.13 9.87
N PRO A 211 -4.27 13.49 11.04
CA PRO A 211 -4.49 14.12 12.32
C PRO A 211 -3.43 15.20 12.58
N LYS A 212 -3.84 16.28 13.24
CA LYS A 212 -2.95 17.42 13.54
C LYS A 212 -2.16 17.16 14.81
N VAL A 213 -0.97 17.77 14.92
CA VAL A 213 -0.23 17.79 16.19
C VAL A 213 -1.11 18.43 17.28
N GLY A 214 -1.17 17.79 18.43
CA GLY A 214 -2.01 18.13 19.56
C GLY A 214 -3.39 17.45 19.55
N GLN A 215 -3.80 16.83 18.44
CA GLN A 215 -5.08 16.12 18.34
C GLN A 215 -5.05 14.79 19.09
N ASN A 216 -6.14 14.49 19.78
CA ASN A 216 -6.39 13.19 20.40
C ASN A 216 -7.02 12.22 19.40
N LEU A 217 -6.61 10.97 19.46
CA LEU A 217 -7.22 9.83 18.79
C LEU A 217 -7.78 8.92 19.88
N ASP A 218 -9.10 8.79 19.91
CA ASP A 218 -9.76 7.82 20.78
C ASP A 218 -9.66 6.45 20.12
N LEU A 219 -9.21 5.45 20.87
CA LEU A 219 -8.99 4.08 20.41
C LEU A 219 -9.96 3.16 21.15
N PRO A 220 -11.20 3.00 20.65
CA PRO A 220 -12.28 2.34 21.39
C PRO A 220 -11.96 0.88 21.74
N ASP A 221 -11.29 0.17 20.83
CA ASP A 221 -10.95 -1.24 20.99
C ASP A 221 -9.94 -1.48 22.13
N LEU A 222 -9.19 -0.44 22.50
CA LEU A 222 -8.21 -0.46 23.59
C LEU A 222 -8.66 0.34 24.83
N ALA A 223 -9.84 0.98 24.76
CA ALA A 223 -10.33 1.92 25.78
C ALA A 223 -9.29 2.98 26.18
N GLN A 224 -8.51 3.45 25.20
CA GLN A 224 -7.38 4.37 25.40
C GLN A 224 -7.52 5.59 24.50
N THR A 225 -6.91 6.71 24.90
CA THR A 225 -6.73 7.89 24.03
C THR A 225 -5.24 8.13 23.85
N VAL A 226 -4.80 8.27 22.59
CA VAL A 226 -3.44 8.69 22.26
C VAL A 226 -3.46 10.09 21.66
N ARG A 227 -2.32 10.77 21.66
CA ARG A 227 -2.17 12.12 21.11
C ARG A 227 -1.11 12.15 20.03
N ILE A 228 -1.37 12.93 18.98
CA ILE A 228 -0.33 13.25 18.00
C ILE A 228 0.63 14.28 18.60
N VAL A 229 1.86 13.88 18.88
CA VAL A 229 2.85 14.76 19.53
C VAL A 229 3.83 15.39 18.55
N LYS A 230 4.04 14.77 17.38
CA LYS A 230 5.02 15.23 16.40
C LYS A 230 4.60 14.92 14.97
N HIS A 231 5.07 15.74 14.04
CA HIS A 231 5.02 15.48 12.61
C HIS A 231 6.43 15.65 12.04
N ARG A 232 6.94 14.61 11.37
CA ARG A 232 8.27 14.63 10.75
C ARG A 232 8.27 13.90 9.41
N THR A 233 9.33 14.07 8.64
CA THR A 233 9.58 13.30 7.43
C THR A 233 10.82 12.44 7.61
N ALA A 234 10.76 11.17 7.21
CA ALA A 234 11.89 10.24 7.27
C ALA A 234 11.85 9.24 6.10
N ALA A 235 12.96 8.53 5.86
CA ALA A 235 13.09 7.58 4.76
C ALA A 235 13.56 6.18 5.20
N PRO A 236 12.80 5.47 6.05
CA PRO A 236 13.23 4.15 6.56
C PRO A 236 13.41 3.09 5.46
N THR A 237 12.75 3.26 4.31
CA THR A 237 12.86 2.37 3.14
C THR A 237 13.56 3.07 1.96
N GLY A 238 14.34 4.12 2.22
CA GLY A 238 14.98 4.95 1.18
C GLY A 238 14.04 5.93 0.45
N GLN A 239 12.74 5.93 0.77
CA GLN A 239 11.76 6.90 0.24
C GLN A 239 11.27 7.83 1.35
N MET A 240 11.28 9.14 1.11
CA MET A 240 10.77 10.14 2.05
C MET A 240 9.26 9.96 2.28
N ARG A 241 8.87 9.80 3.54
CA ARG A 241 7.49 9.63 4.01
C ARG A 241 7.23 10.56 5.20
N ALA A 242 6.03 11.12 5.27
CA ALA A 242 5.56 11.88 6.42
C ALA A 242 5.06 10.91 7.51
N PHE A 243 5.42 11.20 8.76
CA PHE A 243 5.06 10.42 9.95
C PHE A 243 4.38 11.30 10.99
N ARG A 244 3.34 10.77 11.63
CA ARG A 244 2.67 11.33 12.81
C ARG A 244 3.04 10.47 14.01
N GLN A 245 3.75 11.05 14.96
CA GLN A 245 4.11 10.36 16.19
C GLN A 245 2.92 10.35 17.15
N ILE A 246 2.52 9.16 17.59
CA ILE A 246 1.56 8.97 18.67
C ILE A 246 2.29 8.84 20.00
N ALA A 247 1.68 9.35 21.06
CA ALA A 247 2.09 9.11 22.44
C ALA A 247 0.84 8.89 23.30
N ASP A 248 0.98 8.07 24.33
CA ASP A 248 -0.09 7.84 25.30
C ASP A 248 -0.35 9.11 26.13
N VAL A 249 -1.62 9.49 26.26
CA VAL A 249 -2.04 10.64 27.08
C VAL A 249 -1.85 10.35 28.58
N SER A 250 -1.84 9.08 28.97
CA SER A 250 -1.67 8.63 30.37
C SER A 250 -0.29 8.94 30.97
N ILE A 251 0.71 9.22 30.12
CA ILE A 251 2.12 9.40 30.52
C ILE A 251 2.45 10.89 30.79
N GLU A 252 1.54 11.82 30.46
CA GLU A 252 1.66 13.24 30.88
C GLU A 252 1.00 13.45 32.26
N GLY A 253 1.63 12.91 33.31
CA GLY A 253 1.29 13.13 34.72
C GLY A 253 2.43 13.76 35.50
#